data_AF-A0A376K847-F1
#
_entry.id   AF-A0A376K847-F1
#
_cell.length_a   1.000
_cell.length_b   1.000
_cell.length_c   1.000
_cell.angle_alpha   90.00
_cell.angle_beta   90.00
_cell.angle_gamma   90.00
#
_symmetry.space_group_name_H-M   'P 1'
#
loop_
_entity.id
_entity.type
_entity.pdbx_description
1 polymer ?
#
loop_
_entity_poly.entity_id
_entity_poly.type
_entity_poly.pdbx_seq_one_letter_code
_entity_poly.pdbx_strand_id
1 'polypeptide(L)'
;MCCNQLPGGFNTFLREGTQEQIDKIMAFRGTGKQMWNSAITEPGAGSDVGSLKTTYTRRNGKIYLNGSKCFITSSAYTPYIVVMARDGASPDKPVYTEWFVDMSKPGIKVTKLEKLGLRMDSCCEITFDDVELDEKDMFGREGNGFNRVKEEFDHERFLVALTNYGTAMCAFEDAARYANPARAVWRGDWSFPVDSGKIRPHGDQIKLHEKHAV
;
A
#
# COMPACT_ATOMS: atom_id res chain seq x y z
N MET A 1 -2.94 7.15 -6.63
CA MET A 1 -1.75 7.75 -6.01
C MET A 1 -1.25 6.71 -5.03
N CYS A 2 -0.17 6.01 -5.36
CA CYS A 2 0.31 4.90 -4.54
C CYS A 2 0.89 5.42 -3.22
N CYS A 3 0.47 4.84 -2.09
CA CYS A 3 0.93 5.29 -0.77
C CYS A 3 2.45 5.14 -0.58
N ASN A 4 3.08 4.21 -1.31
CA ASN A 4 4.52 3.92 -1.16
C ASN A 4 5.41 4.98 -1.82
N GLN A 5 4.82 5.86 -2.65
CA GLN A 5 5.51 7.02 -3.23
C GLN A 5 5.20 8.33 -2.52
N LEU A 6 4.31 8.29 -1.51
CA LEU A 6 4.11 9.41 -0.61
C LEU A 6 5.30 9.53 0.37
N PRO A 7 5.45 10.66 1.07
CA PRO A 7 6.60 10.90 1.95
C PRO A 7 6.89 9.76 2.94
N GLY A 8 5.87 9.02 3.39
CA GLY A 8 6.02 7.85 4.24
C GLY A 8 6.81 6.72 3.58
N GLY A 9 6.31 6.18 2.46
CA GLY A 9 6.98 5.07 1.76
C GLY A 9 8.33 5.47 1.17
N PHE A 10 8.44 6.68 0.61
CA PHE A 10 9.71 7.17 0.07
C PHE A 10 10.79 7.29 1.17
N ASN A 11 10.43 7.75 2.36
CA ASN A 11 11.35 7.83 3.51
C ASN A 11 11.80 6.43 3.97
N THR A 12 10.90 5.46 4.00
CA THR A 12 11.26 4.06 4.30
C THR A 12 12.28 3.52 3.30
N PHE A 13 12.12 3.81 2.01
CA PHE A 13 13.08 3.38 1.00
C PHE A 13 14.46 4.02 1.19
N LEU A 14 14.52 5.30 1.52
CA LEU A 14 15.80 5.98 1.81
C LEU A 14 16.49 5.45 3.07
N ARG A 15 15.72 4.98 4.06
CA ARG A 15 16.23 4.47 5.33
C ARG A 15 16.77 3.04 5.22
N GLU A 16 16.07 2.18 4.50
CA GLU A 16 16.34 0.74 4.44
C GLU A 16 17.10 0.31 3.17
N GLY A 17 17.00 1.11 2.11
CA GLY A 17 17.62 0.80 0.82
C GLY A 17 19.13 1.01 0.83
N THR A 18 19.85 0.21 0.06
CA THR A 18 21.27 0.46 -0.21
C THR A 18 21.44 1.67 -1.15
N GLN A 19 22.64 2.25 -1.20
CA GLN A 19 22.90 3.38 -2.12
C GLN A 19 22.58 3.02 -3.57
N GLU A 20 22.95 1.81 -4.02
CA GLU A 20 22.63 1.33 -5.37
C GLU A 20 21.11 1.24 -5.63
N GLN A 21 20.33 0.79 -4.65
CA GLN A 21 18.87 0.71 -4.74
C GLN A 21 18.25 2.11 -4.78
N ILE A 22 18.76 3.03 -3.95
CA ILE A 22 18.33 4.43 -3.92
C ILE A 22 18.62 5.10 -5.27
N ASP A 23 19.82 4.92 -5.82
CA ASP A 23 20.19 5.51 -7.11
C ASP A 23 19.29 5.00 -8.25
N LYS A 24 18.96 3.70 -8.24
CA LYS A 24 18.03 3.09 -9.21
C LYS A 24 16.64 3.73 -9.17
N ILE A 25 16.07 3.96 -7.99
CA ILE A 25 14.75 4.62 -7.90
C ILE A 25 14.85 6.12 -8.18
N MET A 26 15.95 6.77 -7.79
CA MET A 26 16.19 8.21 -7.99
C MET A 26 16.38 8.57 -9.45
N ALA A 27 16.80 7.62 -10.31
CA ALA A 27 16.83 7.80 -11.75
C ALA A 27 15.45 8.18 -12.35
N PHE A 28 14.35 7.86 -11.66
CA PHE A 28 12.98 8.21 -12.06
C PHE A 28 12.48 9.52 -11.44
N ARG A 29 13.27 10.18 -10.60
CA ARG A 29 12.88 11.44 -9.95
C ARG A 29 12.56 12.51 -10.99
N GLY A 30 11.41 13.15 -10.84
CA GLY A 30 10.94 14.20 -11.76
C GLY A 30 10.37 13.69 -13.10
N THR A 31 10.40 12.38 -13.36
CA THR A 31 9.84 11.81 -14.60
C THR A 31 8.32 11.64 -14.57
N GLY A 32 7.70 11.70 -13.38
CA GLY A 32 6.29 11.40 -13.16
C GLY A 32 5.92 9.91 -13.29
N LYS A 33 6.90 9.02 -13.53
CA LYS A 33 6.68 7.58 -13.63
C LYS A 33 6.67 6.92 -12.25
N GLN A 34 5.94 5.81 -12.15
CA GLN A 34 6.02 4.94 -10.97
C GLN A 34 7.45 4.39 -10.85
N MET A 35 7.99 4.37 -9.64
CA MET A 35 9.38 4.00 -9.36
C MET A 35 9.47 2.62 -8.72
N TRP A 36 8.65 2.38 -7.69
CA TRP A 36 8.60 1.11 -6.99
C TRP A 36 7.26 0.97 -6.26
N ASN A 37 6.92 -0.24 -5.82
CA ASN A 37 5.79 -0.56 -4.95
C ASN A 37 6.17 -1.67 -3.95
N SER A 38 5.35 -1.88 -2.91
CA SER A 38 5.50 -3.02 -1.98
C SER A 38 4.55 -4.15 -2.38
N ALA A 39 5.04 -5.39 -2.32
CA ALA A 39 4.32 -6.62 -2.63
C ALA A 39 4.26 -7.53 -1.41
N ILE A 40 3.13 -7.49 -0.71
CA ILE A 40 2.96 -8.18 0.58
C ILE A 40 1.81 -9.18 0.49
N THR A 41 0.60 -8.70 0.20
CA THR A 41 -0.64 -9.48 0.17
C THR A 41 -0.60 -10.61 -0.85
N GLU A 42 -1.18 -11.75 -0.47
CA GLU A 42 -1.31 -12.95 -1.30
C GLU A 42 -2.77 -13.40 -1.36
N PRO A 43 -3.17 -14.21 -2.37
CA PRO A 43 -4.53 -14.74 -2.44
C PRO A 43 -4.98 -15.47 -1.18
N GLY A 44 -4.06 -16.14 -0.47
CA GLY A 44 -4.32 -16.83 0.80
C GLY A 44 -3.89 -16.07 2.06
N ALA A 45 -3.31 -14.86 1.93
CA ALA A 45 -2.77 -14.08 3.06
C ALA A 45 -3.05 -12.58 2.87
N GLY A 46 -4.20 -12.14 3.40
CA GLY A 46 -4.64 -10.74 3.43
C GLY A 46 -4.52 -10.14 4.83
N SER A 47 -5.54 -10.36 5.67
CA SER A 47 -5.56 -9.89 7.06
C SER A 47 -4.49 -10.58 7.92
N ASP A 48 -4.21 -11.85 7.65
CA ASP A 48 -3.12 -12.60 8.27
C ASP A 48 -1.90 -12.64 7.34
N VAL A 49 -1.12 -11.57 7.38
CA VAL A 49 0.13 -11.44 6.61
C VAL A 49 1.18 -12.47 7.07
N GLY A 50 1.08 -12.95 8.32
CA GLY A 50 1.98 -13.97 8.87
C GLY A 50 1.76 -15.38 8.29
N SER A 51 0.74 -15.57 7.46
CA SER A 51 0.48 -16.85 6.78
C SER A 51 0.94 -16.87 5.32
N LEU A 52 1.67 -15.84 4.87
CA LEU A 52 2.16 -15.75 3.49
C LEU A 52 2.99 -16.98 3.11
N LYS A 53 2.94 -17.34 1.83
CA LYS A 53 3.54 -18.55 1.26
C LYS A 53 4.67 -18.26 0.30
N THR A 54 4.79 -17.05 -0.26
CA THR A 54 5.91 -16.67 -1.13
C THR A 54 7.22 -16.94 -0.42
N THR A 55 8.11 -17.71 -1.04
CA THR A 55 9.39 -18.12 -0.47
C THR A 55 10.56 -17.50 -1.21
N TYR A 56 11.65 -17.27 -0.48
CA TYR A 56 12.98 -17.14 -1.05
C TYR A 56 13.82 -18.35 -0.64
N THR A 57 14.65 -18.85 -1.54
CA THR A 57 15.56 -19.98 -1.26
C THR A 57 16.96 -19.69 -1.78
N ARG A 58 17.98 -20.02 -1.01
CA ARG A 58 19.38 -19.90 -1.41
C ARG A 58 19.86 -21.19 -2.07
N ARG A 59 20.28 -21.11 -3.32
CA ARG A 59 20.81 -22.24 -4.10
C ARG A 59 21.96 -21.75 -4.97
N ASN A 60 23.10 -22.43 -4.94
CA ASN A 60 24.27 -22.13 -5.79
C ASN A 60 24.77 -20.67 -5.72
N GLY A 61 24.73 -20.04 -4.53
CA GLY A 61 25.15 -18.65 -4.34
C GLY A 61 24.16 -17.60 -4.88
N LYS A 62 22.97 -18.03 -5.30
CA LYS A 62 21.87 -17.19 -5.77
C LYS A 62 20.63 -17.37 -4.89
N ILE A 63 19.73 -16.40 -4.97
CA ILE A 63 18.42 -16.45 -4.32
C ILE A 63 17.35 -16.67 -5.39
N TYR A 64 16.38 -17.53 -5.09
CA TYR A 64 15.25 -17.79 -5.97
C TYR A 64 13.95 -17.45 -5.25
N LEU A 65 13.18 -16.54 -5.84
CA LEU A 65 11.90 -16.09 -5.35
C LEU A 65 10.76 -16.84 -6.07
N ASN A 66 9.87 -17.44 -5.29
CA ASN A 66 8.74 -18.22 -5.78
C ASN A 66 7.45 -17.87 -5.03
N GLY A 67 6.37 -17.59 -5.74
CA GLY A 67 5.06 -17.34 -5.14
C GLY A 67 4.16 -16.41 -5.95
N SER A 68 3.15 -15.89 -5.28
CA SER A 68 2.15 -15.02 -5.91
C SER A 68 1.72 -13.92 -4.95
N LYS A 69 1.62 -12.70 -5.47
CA LYS A 69 1.16 -11.51 -4.77
C LYS A 69 -0.09 -10.99 -5.45
N CYS A 70 -1.07 -10.54 -4.69
CA CYS A 70 -2.32 -9.99 -5.23
C CYS A 70 -2.63 -8.63 -4.62
N PHE A 71 -3.48 -7.87 -5.30
CA PHE A 71 -3.85 -6.51 -4.93
C PHE A 71 -2.69 -5.51 -4.89
N ILE A 72 -1.67 -5.69 -5.74
CA ILE A 72 -0.51 -4.79 -5.74
C ILE A 72 -0.85 -3.52 -6.50
N THR A 73 -1.04 -2.43 -5.76
CA THR A 73 -1.39 -1.10 -6.26
C THR A 73 -0.30 -0.52 -7.17
N SER A 74 -0.71 0.17 -8.24
CA SER A 74 0.16 0.89 -9.18
C SER A 74 1.27 0.05 -9.84
N SER A 75 1.10 -1.26 -9.95
CA SER A 75 2.18 -2.18 -10.35
C SER A 75 2.20 -2.58 -11.82
N ALA A 76 1.25 -2.12 -12.64
CA ALA A 76 1.19 -2.53 -14.05
C ALA A 76 2.46 -2.18 -14.85
N TYR A 77 3.13 -1.08 -14.48
CA TYR A 77 4.30 -0.55 -15.19
C TYR A 77 5.43 -0.10 -14.24
N THR A 78 5.44 -0.61 -13.00
CA THR A 78 6.51 -0.26 -12.05
C THR A 78 7.79 -0.99 -12.44
N PRO A 79 8.95 -0.30 -12.50
CA PRO A 79 10.21 -0.95 -12.86
C PRO A 79 10.73 -1.83 -11.72
N TYR A 80 10.43 -1.46 -10.46
CA TYR A 80 10.88 -2.21 -9.29
C TYR A 80 9.73 -2.53 -8.34
N ILE A 81 9.91 -3.56 -7.54
CA ILE A 81 8.99 -3.93 -6.47
C ILE A 81 9.75 -4.50 -5.27
N VAL A 82 9.33 -4.15 -4.06
CA VAL A 82 9.84 -4.74 -2.81
C VAL A 82 8.92 -5.88 -2.41
N VAL A 83 9.40 -7.12 -2.48
CA VAL A 83 8.59 -8.32 -2.22
C VAL A 83 8.94 -8.88 -0.85
N MET A 84 7.94 -9.04 0.02
CA MET A 84 8.11 -9.79 1.26
C MET A 84 7.92 -11.28 1.01
N ALA A 85 8.92 -12.07 1.38
CA ALA A 85 8.93 -13.52 1.26
C ALA A 85 9.46 -14.17 2.54
N ARG A 86 9.05 -15.40 2.80
CA ARG A 86 9.56 -16.20 3.92
C ARG A 86 10.74 -17.06 3.50
N ASP A 87 11.63 -17.37 4.44
CA ASP A 87 12.71 -18.33 4.20
C ASP A 87 12.14 -19.71 3.89
N GLY A 88 12.40 -20.22 2.68
CA GLY A 88 11.98 -21.56 2.28
C GLY A 88 12.76 -22.68 2.98
N ALA A 89 13.92 -22.39 3.57
CA ALA A 89 14.72 -23.37 4.32
C ALA A 89 14.21 -23.58 5.75
N SER A 90 13.37 -22.68 6.27
CA SER A 90 12.91 -22.68 7.67
C SER A 90 11.37 -22.71 7.78
N PRO A 91 10.68 -23.77 7.29
CA PRO A 91 9.22 -23.80 7.21
C PRO A 91 8.51 -23.72 8.56
N ASP A 92 9.13 -24.24 9.63
CA ASP A 92 8.55 -24.31 10.99
C ASP A 92 8.78 -23.02 11.80
N LYS A 93 9.69 -22.16 11.36
CA LYS A 93 10.02 -20.87 11.99
C LYS A 93 10.11 -19.82 10.90
N PRO A 94 8.98 -19.27 10.45
CA PRO A 94 8.98 -18.39 9.29
C PRO A 94 9.78 -17.11 9.59
N VAL A 95 10.84 -16.91 8.81
CA VAL A 95 11.66 -15.71 8.81
C VAL A 95 11.30 -14.87 7.59
N TYR A 96 10.81 -13.64 7.80
CA TYR A 96 10.36 -12.76 6.73
C TYR A 96 11.47 -11.80 6.31
N THR A 97 11.80 -11.82 5.03
CA THR A 97 12.80 -10.95 4.43
C THR A 97 12.22 -10.31 3.18
N GLU A 98 12.72 -9.13 2.84
CA GLU A 98 12.25 -8.37 1.69
C GLU A 98 13.32 -8.25 0.64
N TRP A 99 12.86 -8.25 -0.61
CA TRP A 99 13.70 -8.31 -1.79
C TRP A 99 13.31 -7.21 -2.74
N PHE A 100 14.27 -6.36 -3.11
CA PHE A 100 14.13 -5.35 -4.15
C PHE A 100 14.29 -6.01 -5.53
N VAL A 101 13.17 -6.26 -6.18
CA VAL A 101 13.08 -7.03 -7.43
C VAL A 101 12.93 -6.09 -8.62
N ASP A 102 13.78 -6.29 -9.62
CA ASP A 102 13.63 -5.72 -10.96
C ASP A 102 12.55 -6.49 -11.73
N MET A 103 11.50 -5.78 -12.14
CA MET A 103 10.34 -6.36 -12.82
C MET A 103 10.62 -6.84 -14.24
N SER A 104 11.80 -6.54 -14.80
CA SER A 104 12.25 -7.06 -16.10
C SER A 104 12.89 -8.46 -16.02
N LYS A 105 13.17 -8.97 -14.82
CA LYS A 105 13.75 -10.30 -14.65
C LYS A 105 12.81 -11.41 -15.18
N PRO A 106 13.37 -12.49 -15.76
CA PRO A 106 12.58 -13.63 -16.20
C PRO A 106 11.87 -14.31 -15.01
N GLY A 107 10.74 -14.95 -15.28
CA GLY A 107 9.93 -15.61 -14.24
C GLY A 107 8.91 -14.70 -13.55
N ILE A 108 8.84 -13.42 -13.92
CA ILE A 108 7.85 -12.47 -13.39
C ILE A 108 6.69 -12.34 -14.38
N LYS A 109 5.46 -12.55 -13.90
CA LYS A 109 4.23 -12.32 -14.67
C LYS A 109 3.33 -11.33 -13.94
N VAL A 110 2.90 -10.28 -14.63
CA VAL A 110 1.99 -9.26 -14.08
C VAL A 110 0.64 -9.36 -14.79
N THR A 111 -0.44 -9.50 -14.02
CA THR A 111 -1.82 -9.56 -14.53
C THR A 111 -2.63 -8.45 -13.89
N LYS A 112 -3.15 -7.52 -14.70
CA LYS A 112 -3.99 -6.41 -14.20
C LYS A 112 -5.36 -6.93 -13.76
N LEU A 113 -5.82 -6.48 -12.60
CA LEU A 113 -7.14 -6.76 -12.04
C LEU A 113 -8.13 -5.65 -12.41
N GLU A 114 -9.36 -6.05 -12.76
CA GLU A 114 -10.48 -5.12 -12.92
C GLU A 114 -11.07 -4.76 -11.56
N LYS A 115 -11.35 -3.46 -11.36
CA LYS A 115 -11.82 -2.91 -10.09
C LYS A 115 -13.11 -2.13 -10.27
N LEU A 116 -13.97 -2.15 -9.26
CA LEU A 116 -15.19 -1.34 -9.21
C LEU A 116 -14.86 0.16 -9.19
N GLY A 117 -13.93 0.58 -8.33
CA GLY A 117 -13.49 1.96 -8.17
C GLY A 117 -11.98 2.12 -8.35
N LEU A 118 -11.48 3.35 -8.19
CA LEU A 118 -10.05 3.70 -8.34
C LEU A 118 -9.46 3.17 -9.66
N ARG A 119 -10.25 3.24 -10.75
CA ARG A 119 -9.91 2.66 -12.06
C ARG A 119 -8.74 3.35 -12.76
N MET A 120 -8.43 4.59 -12.38
CA MET A 120 -7.26 5.33 -12.87
C MET A 120 -5.95 4.74 -12.36
N ASP A 121 -5.97 4.13 -11.18
CA ASP A 121 -4.80 3.46 -10.63
C ASP A 121 -4.79 1.99 -11.08
N SER A 122 -3.62 1.42 -11.34
CA SER A 122 -3.56 -0.01 -11.63
C SER A 122 -3.58 -0.82 -10.34
N CYS A 123 -3.97 -2.09 -10.44
CA CYS A 123 -3.87 -3.06 -9.36
C CYS A 123 -3.63 -4.39 -10.04
N CYS A 124 -2.63 -5.14 -9.62
CA CYS A 124 -2.23 -6.36 -10.31
C CYS A 124 -2.04 -7.52 -9.36
N GLU A 125 -2.18 -8.71 -9.94
CA GLU A 125 -1.59 -9.93 -9.44
C GLU A 125 -0.21 -10.10 -10.07
N ILE A 126 0.77 -10.52 -9.27
CA ILE A 126 2.15 -10.73 -9.70
C ILE A 126 2.57 -12.14 -9.28
N THR A 127 3.02 -12.94 -10.24
CA THR A 127 3.54 -14.28 -9.99
C THR A 127 5.05 -14.27 -10.19
N PHE A 128 5.76 -14.98 -9.30
CA PHE A 128 7.20 -15.20 -9.34
C PHE A 128 7.45 -16.69 -9.48
N ASP A 129 8.11 -17.08 -10.56
CA ASP A 129 8.48 -18.45 -10.90
C ASP A 129 10.00 -18.52 -11.10
N ASP A 130 10.70 -19.08 -10.10
CA ASP A 130 12.16 -19.20 -10.02
C ASP A 130 12.92 -17.92 -10.43
N VAL A 131 12.46 -16.76 -9.92
CA VAL A 131 13.10 -15.48 -10.19
C VAL A 131 14.45 -15.40 -9.48
N GLU A 132 15.53 -15.33 -10.26
CA GLU A 132 16.90 -15.25 -9.75
C GLU A 132 17.24 -13.85 -9.22
N LEU A 133 17.73 -13.80 -7.99
CA LEU A 133 18.18 -12.61 -7.27
C LEU A 133 19.58 -12.83 -6.69
N ASP A 134 20.25 -11.74 -6.36
CA ASP A 134 21.52 -11.73 -5.63
C ASP A 134 21.31 -11.27 -4.19
N GLU A 135 22.26 -11.54 -3.28
CA GLU A 135 22.17 -11.07 -1.88
C GLU A 135 22.08 -9.54 -1.78
N LYS A 136 22.65 -8.80 -2.75
CA LYS A 136 22.53 -7.33 -2.84
C LYS A 136 21.11 -6.84 -3.17
N ASP A 137 20.26 -7.71 -3.67
CA ASP A 137 18.85 -7.41 -3.94
C ASP A 137 18.02 -7.48 -2.64
N MET A 138 18.60 -7.90 -1.50
CA MET A 138 17.94 -7.81 -0.21
C MET A 138 17.65 -6.34 0.14
N PHE A 139 16.44 -6.08 0.61
CA PHE A 139 15.99 -4.76 1.03
C PHE A 139 15.89 -4.72 2.56
N GLY A 140 16.59 -3.76 3.19
CA GLY A 140 16.70 -3.69 4.64
C GLY A 140 17.55 -4.82 5.23
N ARG A 141 16.98 -5.56 6.20
CA ARG A 141 17.70 -6.59 6.98
C ARG A 141 16.96 -7.92 6.93
N GLU A 142 17.72 -9.00 6.84
CA GLU A 142 17.19 -10.36 6.91
C GLU A 142 16.36 -10.59 8.18
N GLY A 143 15.17 -11.18 8.03
CA GLY A 143 14.26 -11.46 9.13
C GLY A 143 13.48 -10.26 9.68
N ASN A 144 13.75 -9.04 9.22
CA ASN A 144 13.06 -7.83 9.70
C ASN A 144 11.83 -7.45 8.86
N GLY A 145 11.48 -8.23 7.82
CA GLY A 145 10.43 -7.85 6.87
C GLY A 145 9.07 -7.60 7.54
N PHE A 146 8.69 -8.45 8.51
CA PHE A 146 7.40 -8.31 9.19
C PHE A 146 7.29 -7.02 10.01
N ASN A 147 8.34 -6.65 10.75
CA ASN A 147 8.37 -5.42 11.54
C ASN A 147 8.37 -4.19 10.63
N ARG A 148 9.15 -4.23 9.54
CA ARG A 148 9.20 -3.13 8.57
C ARG A 148 7.84 -2.88 7.91
N VAL A 149 7.17 -3.95 7.47
CA VAL A 149 5.82 -3.88 6.89
C VAL A 149 4.82 -3.30 7.89
N LYS A 150 4.90 -3.69 9.17
CA LYS A 150 4.03 -3.16 10.21
C LYS A 150 4.19 -1.63 10.35
N GLU A 151 5.43 -1.15 10.41
CA GLU A 151 5.72 0.30 10.46
C GLU A 151 5.20 1.03 9.21
N GLU A 152 5.40 0.46 8.03
CA GLU A 152 4.91 1.02 6.76
C GLU A 152 3.38 1.12 6.77
N PHE A 153 2.67 0.09 7.22
CA PHE A 153 1.21 0.08 7.28
C PHE A 153 0.65 1.07 8.30
N ASP A 154 1.32 1.31 9.43
CA ASP A 154 0.85 2.30 10.39
C ASP A 154 0.91 3.72 9.80
N HIS A 155 1.94 4.03 9.00
CA HIS A 155 2.00 5.27 8.24
C HIS A 155 0.98 5.32 7.10
N GLU A 156 0.82 4.25 6.34
CA GLU A 156 -0.15 4.18 5.23
C GLU A 156 -1.59 4.37 5.72
N ARG A 157 -1.97 3.74 6.82
CA ARG A 157 -3.30 3.90 7.43
C ARG A 157 -3.63 5.35 7.72
N PHE A 158 -2.67 6.09 8.26
CA PHE A 158 -2.85 7.51 8.56
C PHE A 158 -3.06 8.33 7.28
N LEU A 159 -2.24 8.11 6.25
CA LEU A 159 -2.36 8.81 4.97
C LEU A 159 -3.68 8.50 4.26
N VAL A 160 -4.09 7.23 4.24
CA VAL A 160 -5.38 6.81 3.65
C VAL A 160 -6.55 7.47 4.39
N ALA A 161 -6.52 7.53 5.72
CA ALA A 161 -7.57 8.19 6.51
C ALA A 161 -7.74 9.67 6.12
N LEU A 162 -6.63 10.40 5.94
CA LEU A 162 -6.66 11.80 5.50
C LEU A 162 -7.26 11.96 4.09
N THR A 163 -6.87 11.09 3.15
CA THR A 163 -7.42 11.14 1.79
C THR A 163 -8.92 10.84 1.75
N ASN A 164 -9.37 9.88 2.55
CA ASN A 164 -10.80 9.54 2.67
C ASN A 164 -11.58 10.68 3.33
N TYR A 165 -11.01 11.33 4.34
CA TYR A 165 -11.62 12.49 4.98
C TYR A 165 -11.83 13.64 3.99
N GLY A 166 -10.81 14.00 3.21
CA GLY A 166 -10.93 15.03 2.17
C GLY A 166 -11.98 14.68 1.12
N THR A 167 -12.01 13.42 0.69
CA THR A 167 -13.01 12.92 -0.28
C THR A 167 -14.43 13.01 0.30
N ALA A 168 -14.61 12.65 1.57
CA ALA A 168 -15.90 12.75 2.26
C ALA A 168 -16.38 14.19 2.38
N MET A 169 -15.48 15.14 2.65
CA MET A 169 -15.79 16.58 2.66
C MET A 169 -16.28 17.07 1.29
N CYS A 170 -15.58 16.71 0.20
CA CYS A 170 -16.03 17.08 -1.15
C CYS A 170 -17.41 16.49 -1.48
N ALA A 171 -17.62 15.20 -1.17
CA ALA A 171 -18.90 14.54 -1.41
C ALA A 171 -20.04 15.19 -0.60
N PHE A 172 -19.78 15.59 0.64
CA PHE A 172 -20.72 16.30 1.48
C PHE A 172 -21.07 17.69 0.90
N GLU A 173 -20.07 18.46 0.48
CA GLU A 173 -20.30 19.76 -0.12
C GLU A 173 -21.12 19.67 -1.41
N ASP A 174 -20.82 18.69 -2.27
CA ASP A 174 -21.57 18.47 -3.50
C ASP A 174 -23.02 18.08 -3.21
N ALA A 175 -23.25 17.18 -2.24
CA ALA A 175 -24.59 16.80 -1.80
C ALA A 175 -25.35 17.99 -1.19
N ALA A 176 -24.69 18.83 -0.38
CA ALA A 176 -25.29 20.01 0.23
C ALA A 176 -25.66 21.07 -0.82
N ARG A 177 -24.79 21.34 -1.80
CA ARG A 177 -25.07 22.24 -2.91
C ARG A 177 -26.24 21.74 -3.75
N TYR A 178 -26.30 20.43 -4.01
CA TYR A 178 -27.42 19.82 -4.72
C TYR A 178 -28.74 19.93 -3.95
N ALA A 179 -28.73 19.68 -2.65
CA ALA A 179 -29.92 19.75 -1.80
C ALA A 179 -30.43 21.18 -1.57
N ASN A 180 -29.54 22.19 -1.60
CA ASN A 180 -29.91 23.59 -1.41
C ASN A 180 -29.23 24.53 -2.43
N PRO A 181 -29.75 24.61 -3.68
CA PRO A 181 -29.15 25.39 -4.76
C PRO A 181 -29.04 26.90 -4.46
N ALA A 182 -29.81 27.42 -3.51
CA ALA A 182 -29.86 28.85 -3.16
C ALA A 182 -28.77 29.31 -2.16
N ARG A 183 -27.98 28.40 -1.56
CA ARG A 183 -26.88 28.73 -0.64
C ARG A 183 -25.60 28.00 -1.05
N ALA A 184 -24.91 28.55 -2.05
CA ALA A 184 -23.83 27.88 -2.77
C ALA A 184 -22.43 27.91 -2.11
N VAL A 185 -22.25 28.37 -0.87
CA VAL A 185 -20.92 28.39 -0.22
C VAL A 185 -21.05 28.02 1.25
N TRP A 186 -20.33 26.97 1.66
CA TRP A 186 -20.17 26.58 3.06
C TRP A 186 -19.48 27.71 3.83
N ARG A 187 -20.16 28.29 4.84
CA ARG A 187 -19.66 29.45 5.62
C ARG A 187 -19.18 29.07 7.03
N GLY A 188 -18.94 27.80 7.29
CA GLY A 188 -18.45 27.32 8.60
C GLY A 188 -19.52 27.25 9.69
N ASP A 189 -20.80 27.47 9.37
CA ASP A 189 -21.90 27.25 10.29
C ASP A 189 -22.55 25.88 10.04
N TRP A 190 -22.71 25.09 11.10
CA TRP A 190 -23.39 23.78 11.05
C TRP A 190 -24.93 23.90 11.00
N SER A 191 -25.46 25.11 10.87
CA SER A 191 -26.89 25.39 10.77
C SER A 191 -27.43 25.16 9.36
N PHE A 192 -27.78 23.92 9.07
CA PHE A 192 -28.66 23.61 7.95
C PHE A 192 -30.11 23.92 8.36
N PRO A 193 -30.86 24.76 7.64
CA PRO A 193 -32.31 24.72 7.73
C PRO A 193 -32.75 23.40 7.07
N VAL A 194 -32.87 22.37 7.89
CA VAL A 194 -33.40 21.07 7.46
C VAL A 194 -34.89 21.26 7.20
N ASP A 195 -35.32 21.16 5.95
CA ASP A 195 -36.71 20.82 5.68
C ASP A 195 -36.92 19.40 6.22
N SER A 196 -37.58 19.33 7.37
CA SER A 196 -37.54 18.23 8.35
C SER A 196 -38.10 16.87 7.86
N GLY A 197 -38.35 16.71 6.56
CA GLY A 197 -38.99 15.54 5.99
C GLY A 197 -38.08 14.48 5.35
N LYS A 198 -36.85 14.79 4.92
CA LYS A 198 -36.15 13.90 3.96
C LYS A 198 -34.72 13.43 4.27
N ILE A 199 -33.98 14.03 5.20
CA ILE A 199 -32.63 13.55 5.54
C ILE A 199 -32.38 13.74 7.04
N ARG A 200 -32.43 12.64 7.82
CA ARG A 200 -31.84 12.60 9.16
C ARG A 200 -30.38 12.17 9.02
N PRO A 201 -29.39 12.97 9.44
CA PRO A 201 -28.01 12.53 9.45
C PRO A 201 -27.81 11.45 10.53
N HIS A 202 -27.16 10.33 10.17
CA HIS A 202 -26.62 9.33 11.11
C HIS A 202 -25.36 9.88 11.83
N GLY A 203 -25.49 11.03 12.50
CA GLY A 203 -24.38 11.71 13.20
C GLY A 203 -24.16 11.26 14.65
N ASP A 204 -25.00 10.39 15.21
CA ASP A 204 -25.04 10.15 16.66
C ASP A 204 -24.08 9.05 17.17
N GLN A 205 -23.20 8.48 16.34
CA GLN A 205 -22.28 7.41 16.78
C GLN A 205 -20.86 7.85 17.12
N ILE A 206 -20.55 9.15 17.08
CA ILE A 206 -19.24 9.67 17.53
C ILE A 206 -19.45 10.62 18.70
N LYS A 207 -19.80 10.07 19.86
CA LYS A 207 -19.56 10.73 21.16
C LYS A 207 -18.43 10.00 21.86
N LEU A 208 -17.25 10.63 21.84
CA LEU A 208 -16.12 10.30 22.70
C LEU A 208 -16.58 10.30 24.15
N HIS A 209 -16.40 9.16 24.82
CA HIS A 209 -16.52 9.03 26.26
C HIS A 209 -15.40 9.84 26.93
N GLU A 210 -15.71 11.06 27.37
CA GLU A 210 -14.94 11.76 28.39
C GLU A 210 -15.86 12.06 29.59
N LYS A 211 -15.28 11.86 30.78
CA LYS A 211 -15.77 12.14 32.14
C LYS A 211 -16.57 11.02 32.80
N HIS A 212 -15.91 10.27 33.70
CA HIS A 212 -15.81 10.64 35.11
C HIS A 212 -14.64 9.90 35.78
N ALA A 213 -13.57 10.64 36.06
CA ALA A 213 -12.70 10.34 37.19
C ALA A 213 -13.26 11.11 38.39
N VAL A 214 -13.74 10.37 39.39
CA VAL A 214 -13.73 10.72 40.81
C VAL A 214 -13.15 9.50 41.51
#